data_AF-T0YXD5-F1
#
_entry.id   AF-T0YXD5-F1
#
_cell.length_a   1.000
_cell.length_b   1.000
_cell.length_c   1.000
_cell.angle_alpha   90.00
_cell.angle_beta   90.00
_cell.angle_gamma   90.00
#
_symmetry.space_group_name_H-M   'P 1'
#
loop_
_entity.id
_entity.type
_entity.pdbx_description
1 polymer ?
#
loop_
_entity_poly.entity_id
_entity_poly.type
_entity_poly.pdbx_seq_one_letter_code
_entity_poly.pdbx_strand_id
1 'polypeptide(L)'
;ATSLDSAFYAKQPPWIEKDFSTQIVVDGNSTDSPTHSVDCYRNHVAVEIEWNNKDPFFDRDLNNFRLLFDLRVVSVGVIITRSDELQSLFGELGRGKSYGASTTHLSKLLPRMRGGGGGGCPVMALAMKRALYLEDQGEL
;
A
#
# COMPACT_ATOMS: atom_id res chain seq x y z
N ALA A 1 -19.23 5.98 -6.34
CA ALA A 1 -18.18 4.95 -6.34
C ALA A 1 -17.59 4.90 -4.94
N THR A 2 -17.69 3.77 -4.25
CA THR A 2 -17.08 3.58 -2.94
C THR A 2 -15.57 3.47 -3.10
N SER A 3 -14.79 4.12 -2.23
CA SER A 3 -13.32 4.03 -2.27
C SER A 3 -12.84 2.60 -2.00
N LEU A 4 -11.67 2.23 -2.54
CA LEU A 4 -11.14 0.86 -2.51
C LEU A 4 -10.92 0.33 -1.08
N ASP A 5 -10.72 1.24 -0.13
CA ASP A 5 -10.45 1.01 1.29
C ASP A 5 -11.72 0.89 2.16
N SER A 6 -12.89 1.31 1.65
CA SER A 6 -14.15 1.37 2.42
C SER A 6 -14.52 0.05 3.11
N ALA A 7 -14.20 -1.09 2.50
CA ALA A 7 -14.45 -2.41 3.05
C ALA A 7 -13.64 -2.70 4.34
N PHE A 8 -12.49 -2.05 4.54
CA PHE A 8 -11.71 -2.14 5.77
C PHE A 8 -12.40 -1.38 6.91
N TYR A 9 -12.84 -0.14 6.65
CA TYR A 9 -13.51 0.68 7.66
C TYR A 9 -14.87 0.11 8.10
N ALA A 10 -15.52 -0.68 7.25
CA ALA A 10 -16.79 -1.35 7.58
C ALA A 10 -16.64 -2.60 8.49
N LYS A 11 -15.42 -3.08 8.76
CA LYS A 11 -15.22 -4.26 9.62
C LYS A 11 -15.50 -3.96 11.10
N GLN A 12 -15.70 -5.00 11.90
CA GLN A 12 -15.84 -4.90 13.36
C GLN A 12 -14.80 -5.78 14.06
N PRO A 13 -13.87 -5.21 14.85
CA PRO A 13 -13.60 -3.77 14.96
C PRO A 13 -13.08 -3.19 13.62
N PRO A 14 -13.32 -1.88 13.35
CA PRO A 14 -12.90 -1.25 12.11
C PRO A 14 -11.37 -1.17 12.05
N TRP A 15 -10.85 -1.17 10.83
CA TRP A 15 -9.51 -0.64 10.59
C TRP A 15 -9.55 0.88 10.69
N ILE A 16 -8.42 1.51 10.97
CA ILE A 16 -8.31 2.96 11.03
C ILE A 16 -7.12 3.44 10.23
N GLU A 17 -7.25 4.59 9.59
CA GLU A 17 -6.07 5.34 9.16
C GLU A 17 -5.29 5.75 10.43
N LYS A 18 -3.97 5.58 10.41
CA LYS A 18 -3.17 5.83 11.60
C LYS A 18 -1.84 6.51 11.29
N ASP A 19 -1.71 7.72 11.82
CA ASP A 19 -0.43 8.39 11.98
C ASP A 19 0.28 7.90 13.26
N PHE A 20 1.59 7.71 13.16
CA PHE A 20 2.43 7.32 14.29
C PHE A 20 3.50 8.38 14.50
N SER A 21 3.35 9.18 15.55
CA SER A 21 4.42 10.07 16.00
C SER A 21 5.58 9.24 16.58
N THR A 22 6.77 9.38 16.01
CA THR A 22 7.97 8.66 16.45
C THR A 22 9.13 9.62 16.68
N GLN A 23 9.94 9.34 17.70
CA GLN A 23 11.11 10.12 18.05
C GLN A 23 12.30 9.21 18.31
N ILE A 24 13.48 9.67 17.92
CA ILE A 24 14.75 9.03 18.25
C ILE A 24 15.41 9.89 19.33
N VAL A 25 15.78 9.27 20.46
CA VAL A 25 16.45 9.95 21.58
C VAL A 25 17.87 9.43 21.70
N VAL A 26 18.86 10.32 21.58
CA VAL A 26 20.29 10.02 21.72
C VAL A 26 20.89 10.96 22.76
N ASP A 27 21.45 10.39 23.82
CA ASP A 27 22.05 11.14 24.94
C ASP A 27 21.14 12.24 25.52
N GLY A 28 19.82 11.97 25.55
CA GLY A 28 18.79 12.90 26.03
C GLY A 28 18.32 13.95 25.01
N ASN A 29 18.90 13.99 23.81
CA ASN A 29 18.45 14.85 22.72
C ASN A 29 17.44 14.10 21.84
N SER A 30 16.22 14.60 21.73
CA SER A 30 15.18 14.04 20.87
C SER A 30 15.20 14.66 19.48
N THR A 31 14.99 13.83 18.46
CA THR A 31 14.71 14.27 17.08
C THR A 31 13.49 13.52 16.57
N ASP A 32 12.55 14.25 15.98
CA ASP A 32 11.39 13.64 15.34
C ASP A 32 11.84 12.78 14.16
N SER A 33 11.36 11.54 14.13
CA SER A 33 11.60 10.65 12.99
C SER A 33 10.39 10.73 12.07
N PRO A 34 10.59 11.07 10.78
CA PRO A 34 9.49 11.22 9.84
C PRO A 34 8.84 9.86 9.58
N THR A 35 7.52 9.82 9.77
CA THR A 35 6.64 8.72 9.39
C THR A 35 5.60 9.21 8.40
N HIS A 36 4.87 8.26 7.82
CA HIS A 36 3.67 8.54 7.05
C HIS A 36 2.49 7.82 7.69
N SER A 37 1.29 8.42 7.58
CA SER A 37 0.05 7.75 7.92
C SER A 37 -0.04 6.42 7.19
N VAL A 38 -0.41 5.37 7.91
CA VAL A 38 -0.79 4.08 7.35
C VAL A 38 -2.26 4.15 6.97
N ASP A 39 -2.61 3.84 5.71
CA ASP A 39 -4.00 3.89 5.22
C ASP A 39 -4.95 3.06 6.10
N CYS A 40 -4.55 1.83 6.44
CA CYS A 40 -5.36 0.90 7.20
C CYS A 40 -4.51 0.15 8.22
N TYR A 41 -4.69 0.46 9.51
CA TYR A 41 -4.01 -0.19 10.62
C TYR A 41 -4.96 -0.95 11.55
N ARG A 42 -4.59 -2.18 11.92
CA ARG A 42 -5.28 -2.96 12.96
C ARG A 42 -4.38 -4.07 13.51
N ASN A 43 -4.34 -4.23 14.83
CA ASN A 43 -3.64 -5.35 15.50
C ASN A 43 -2.22 -5.60 14.98
N HIS A 44 -1.38 -4.55 14.92
CA HIS A 44 -0.01 -4.61 14.41
C HIS A 44 0.14 -5.00 12.92
N VAL A 45 -0.94 -4.93 12.14
CA VAL A 45 -0.92 -5.05 10.68
C VAL A 45 -1.11 -3.67 10.07
N ALA A 46 -0.19 -3.28 9.20
CA ALA A 46 -0.28 -2.05 8.40
C ALA A 46 -0.59 -2.42 6.94
N VAL A 47 -1.61 -1.80 6.36
CA VAL A 47 -2.04 -2.00 4.98
C VAL A 47 -1.96 -0.67 4.25
N GLU A 48 -1.31 -0.66 3.09
CA GLU A 48 -1.22 0.48 2.18
C GLU A 48 -1.90 0.10 0.85
N ILE A 49 -2.76 0.97 0.35
CA ILE A 49 -3.55 0.73 -0.87
C ILE A 49 -3.03 1.61 -2.00
N GLU A 50 -2.14 1.03 -2.78
CA GLU A 50 -1.39 1.72 -3.83
C GLU A 50 -1.95 1.38 -5.22
N TRP A 51 -2.87 2.20 -5.71
CA TRP A 51 -3.64 1.88 -6.92
C TRP A 51 -3.11 2.53 -8.20
N ASN A 52 -2.68 3.81 -8.15
CA ASN A 52 -2.31 4.55 -9.36
C ASN A 52 -1.37 5.75 -9.12
N ASN A 53 -0.73 5.80 -7.96
CA ASN A 53 0.09 6.94 -7.58
C ASN A 53 1.42 6.88 -8.35
N LYS A 54 2.07 8.02 -8.61
CA LYS A 54 3.39 8.09 -9.27
C LYS A 54 4.49 8.06 -8.23
N ASP A 55 5.68 7.52 -8.55
CA ASP A 55 6.86 7.46 -7.67
C ASP A 55 7.05 8.72 -6.79
N PRO A 56 7.50 8.60 -5.51
CA PRO A 56 8.17 7.42 -4.90
C PRO A 56 7.35 6.65 -3.84
N PHE A 57 6.06 6.36 -4.08
CA PHE A 57 5.14 5.85 -3.05
C PHE A 57 5.59 4.49 -2.47
N PHE A 58 5.94 3.49 -3.29
CA PHE A 58 6.41 2.20 -2.75
C PHE A 58 7.68 2.31 -1.87
N ASP A 59 8.62 3.17 -2.23
CA ASP A 59 9.84 3.34 -1.43
C ASP A 59 9.50 3.95 -0.05
N ARG A 60 8.58 4.90 -0.03
CA ARG A 60 8.05 5.53 1.18
C ARG A 60 7.34 4.52 2.07
N ASP A 61 6.42 3.74 1.50
CA ASP A 61 5.59 2.80 2.26
C ASP A 61 6.44 1.65 2.83
N LEU A 62 7.35 1.09 2.02
CA LEU A 62 8.29 0.06 2.48
C LEU A 62 9.22 0.58 3.58
N ASN A 63 9.70 1.82 3.46
CA ASN A 63 10.51 2.44 4.51
C ASN A 63 9.69 2.70 5.79
N ASN A 64 8.42 3.09 5.67
CA ASN A 64 7.53 3.27 6.81
C ASN A 64 7.29 1.94 7.54
N PHE A 65 7.02 0.85 6.79
CA PHE A 65 6.91 -0.49 7.37
C PHE A 65 8.16 -0.95 8.09
N ARG A 66 9.35 -0.70 7.51
CA ARG A 66 10.63 -1.00 8.14
C ARG A 66 10.75 -0.31 9.50
N LEU A 67 10.54 1.01 9.54
CA LEU A 67 10.63 1.80 10.76
C LEU A 67 9.63 1.35 11.82
N LEU A 68 8.35 1.21 11.45
CA LEU A 68 7.30 0.78 12.38
C LEU A 68 7.51 -0.64 12.89
N PHE A 69 8.13 -1.51 12.09
CA PHE A 69 8.50 -2.86 12.52
C PHE A 69 9.65 -2.84 13.53
N ASP A 70 10.71 -2.08 13.27
CA ASP A 70 11.85 -1.94 14.19
C ASP A 70 11.42 -1.38 15.55
N LEU A 71 10.41 -0.49 15.55
CA LEU A 71 9.76 0.05 16.76
C LEU A 71 8.72 -0.89 17.39
N ARG A 72 8.52 -2.10 16.85
CA ARG A 72 7.52 -3.11 17.29
C ARG A 72 6.07 -2.64 17.24
N VAL A 73 5.80 -1.61 16.46
CA VAL A 73 4.45 -1.08 16.20
C VAL A 73 3.73 -1.94 15.18
N VAL A 74 4.43 -2.40 14.14
CA VAL A 74 3.92 -3.29 13.09
C VAL A 74 4.64 -4.62 13.15
N SER A 75 3.93 -5.72 12.87
CA SER A 75 4.50 -7.06 12.72
C SER A 75 4.56 -7.51 11.26
N VAL A 76 3.69 -6.96 10.41
CA VAL A 76 3.65 -7.24 8.96
C VAL A 76 3.07 -6.03 8.21
N GLY A 77 3.72 -5.65 7.12
CA GLY A 77 3.21 -4.71 6.14
C GLY A 77 2.49 -5.42 4.99
N VAL A 78 1.39 -4.85 4.52
CA VAL A 78 0.63 -5.37 3.37
C VAL A 78 0.49 -4.26 2.35
N ILE A 79 0.82 -4.54 1.10
CA ILE A 79 0.60 -3.62 -0.02
C ILE A 79 -0.46 -4.22 -0.93
N ILE A 80 -1.57 -3.52 -1.10
CA ILE A 80 -2.60 -3.85 -2.08
C ILE A 80 -2.39 -2.97 -3.29
N THR A 81 -2.17 -3.58 -4.45
CA THR A 81 -1.95 -2.87 -5.70
C THR A 81 -2.58 -3.59 -6.89
N ARG A 82 -2.36 -3.08 -8.09
CA ARG A 82 -2.77 -3.72 -9.35
C ARG A 82 -1.64 -4.57 -9.94
N SER A 83 -2.01 -5.65 -10.61
CA SER A 83 -1.10 -6.39 -11.48
C SER A 83 -0.87 -5.67 -12.81
N ASP A 84 0.21 -6.04 -13.51
CA ASP A 84 0.56 -5.49 -14.82
C ASP A 84 -0.52 -5.78 -15.90
N GLU A 85 -1.18 -6.93 -15.82
CA GLU A 85 -2.22 -7.33 -16.78
C GLU A 85 -3.47 -6.45 -16.75
N LEU A 86 -3.72 -5.71 -15.67
CA LEU A 86 -4.81 -4.73 -15.64
C LEU A 86 -4.58 -3.56 -16.61
N GLN A 87 -3.34 -3.35 -17.08
CA GLN A 87 -3.04 -2.31 -18.06
C GLN A 87 -3.79 -2.50 -19.37
N SER A 88 -3.88 -3.74 -19.89
CA SER A 88 -4.59 -4.01 -21.13
C SER A 88 -6.09 -3.76 -20.96
N LEU A 89 -6.66 -4.20 -19.83
CA LEU A 89 -8.05 -3.94 -19.48
C LEU A 89 -8.34 -2.44 -19.43
N PHE A 90 -7.46 -1.64 -18.80
CA PHE A 90 -7.64 -0.18 -18.79
C PHE A 90 -7.54 0.41 -20.20
N GLY A 91 -6.73 -0.16 -21.09
CA GLY A 91 -6.70 0.20 -22.50
C GLY A 91 -8.05 -0.04 -23.19
N GLU A 92 -8.61 -1.24 -23.03
CA GLU A 92 -9.92 -1.63 -23.56
C GLU A 92 -11.05 -0.73 -23.06
N LEU A 93 -11.00 -0.33 -21.79
CA LEU A 93 -11.96 0.59 -21.17
C LEU A 93 -11.70 2.08 -21.51
N GLY A 94 -10.73 2.38 -22.38
CA GLY A 94 -10.39 3.77 -22.76
C GLY A 94 -9.68 4.58 -21.67
N ARG A 95 -9.21 3.94 -20.61
CA ARG A 95 -8.56 4.54 -19.42
C ARG A 95 -7.05 4.35 -19.39
N GLY A 96 -6.43 3.72 -20.39
CA GLY A 96 -5.01 3.36 -20.39
C GLY A 96 -4.04 4.53 -20.08
N LYS A 97 -4.35 5.75 -20.56
CA LYS A 97 -3.54 6.96 -20.28
C LYS A 97 -3.55 7.37 -18.80
N SER A 98 -4.62 7.06 -18.07
CA SER A 98 -4.76 7.37 -16.64
C SER A 98 -3.89 6.45 -15.78
N TYR A 99 -3.54 5.27 -16.27
CA TYR A 99 -2.84 4.23 -15.52
C TYR A 99 -1.48 3.87 -16.14
N GLY A 100 -0.74 4.87 -16.62
CA GLY A 100 0.52 4.63 -17.35
C GLY A 100 1.60 3.87 -16.54
N ALA A 101 2.65 3.41 -17.24
CA ALA A 101 3.74 2.62 -16.67
C ALA A 101 4.59 3.32 -15.59
N SER A 102 4.37 4.61 -15.32
CA SER A 102 5.01 5.37 -14.23
C SER A 102 4.22 5.37 -12.93
N THR A 103 3.07 4.71 -12.89
CA THR A 103 2.21 4.60 -11.70
C THR A 103 2.48 3.31 -10.93
N THR A 104 1.98 3.17 -9.72
CA THR A 104 2.11 1.97 -8.90
C THR A 104 1.44 0.76 -9.54
N HIS A 105 2.18 -0.36 -9.57
CA HIS A 105 1.75 -1.70 -10.00
C HIS A 105 2.81 -2.74 -9.61
N LEU A 106 2.45 -4.02 -9.66
CA LEU A 106 3.26 -5.10 -9.12
C LEU A 106 4.71 -5.15 -9.65
N SER A 107 4.96 -5.01 -10.95
CA SER A 107 6.33 -5.05 -11.48
C SER A 107 7.22 -3.89 -11.02
N LYS A 108 6.65 -2.78 -10.52
CA LYS A 108 7.39 -1.69 -9.87
C LYS A 108 7.68 -1.97 -8.40
N LEU A 109 6.81 -2.72 -7.72
CA LEU A 109 6.97 -3.10 -6.32
C LEU A 109 8.00 -4.22 -6.14
N LEU A 110 7.96 -5.25 -6.99
CA LEU A 110 8.79 -6.44 -6.83
C LEU A 110 10.30 -6.16 -6.76
N PRO A 111 10.91 -5.29 -7.59
CA PRO A 111 12.33 -4.96 -7.49
C PRO A 111 12.70 -4.36 -6.14
N ARG A 112 11.83 -3.53 -5.56
CA ARG A 112 12.05 -2.88 -4.26
C ARG A 112 11.95 -3.86 -3.10
N MET A 113 10.94 -4.73 -3.14
CA MET A 113 10.82 -5.81 -2.14
C MET A 113 12.01 -6.77 -2.21
N ARG A 114 12.38 -7.21 -3.42
CA ARG A 114 13.54 -8.10 -3.63
C ARG A 114 14.86 -7.43 -3.28
N GLY A 115 14.95 -6.12 -3.46
CA GLY A 115 16.09 -5.30 -3.04
C GLY A 115 16.14 -5.03 -1.53
N GLY A 116 15.19 -5.55 -0.74
CA GLY A 116 15.18 -5.40 0.72
C GLY A 116 14.57 -4.09 1.22
N GLY A 117 13.70 -3.42 0.45
CA GLY A 117 13.11 -2.14 0.83
C GLY A 117 12.32 -2.15 2.15
N GLY A 118 11.75 -3.31 2.54
CA GLY A 118 11.07 -3.49 3.83
C GLY A 118 12.02 -3.72 5.02
N GLY A 119 13.34 -3.83 4.80
CA GLY A 119 14.32 -4.18 5.82
C GLY A 119 13.98 -5.50 6.51
N GLY A 120 13.85 -5.48 7.84
CA GLY A 120 13.47 -6.63 8.65
C GLY A 120 11.96 -6.93 8.67
N CYS A 121 11.12 -6.02 8.17
CA CYS A 121 9.67 -6.17 8.21
C CYS A 121 9.19 -7.23 7.21
N PRO A 122 8.42 -8.25 7.62
CA PRO A 122 7.69 -9.10 6.69
C PRO A 122 6.71 -8.25 5.86
N VAL A 123 6.79 -8.35 4.54
CA VAL A 123 5.90 -7.62 3.61
C VAL A 123 5.16 -8.60 2.70
N MET A 124 3.84 -8.48 2.67
CA MET A 124 2.96 -9.22 1.76
C MET A 124 2.40 -8.29 0.67
N ALA A 125 2.61 -8.66 -0.59
CA ALA A 125 2.01 -7.94 -1.72
C ALA A 125 0.79 -8.68 -2.26
N LEU A 126 -0.34 -7.98 -2.37
CA LEU A 126 -1.58 -8.46 -2.98
C LEU A 126 -1.85 -7.66 -4.25
N ALA A 127 -1.72 -8.29 -5.41
CA ALA A 127 -1.98 -7.65 -6.70
C ALA A 127 -3.31 -8.11 -7.30
N MET A 128 -4.22 -7.17 -7.54
CA MET A 128 -5.49 -7.45 -8.21
C MET A 128 -5.25 -7.81 -9.68
N LYS A 129 -5.88 -8.88 -10.12
CA LYS A 129 -5.74 -9.47 -11.44
C LYS A 129 -6.94 -9.15 -12.33
N ARG A 130 -6.74 -9.20 -13.64
CA ARG A 130 -7.80 -9.09 -14.66
C ARG A 130 -8.89 -10.13 -14.44
N ALA A 131 -8.55 -11.32 -13.96
CA ALA A 131 -9.52 -12.38 -13.66
C ALA A 131 -10.55 -11.99 -12.56
N LEU A 132 -10.29 -10.92 -11.78
CA LEU A 132 -11.23 -10.39 -10.79
C LEU A 132 -12.18 -9.34 -11.38
N TYR A 133 -11.98 -8.93 -12.64
CA TYR A 133 -12.87 -8.00 -13.32
C TYR A 133 -14.15 -8.71 -13.72
N LEU A 134 -15.28 -8.17 -13.25
CA LEU A 134 -16.61 -8.56 -13.67
C LEU A 134 -17.20 -7.36 -14.42
N GLU A 135 -17.55 -7.58 -15.67
CA GLU A 135 -18.31 -6.58 -16.43
C GLU A 135 -19.75 -6.59 -15.90
N ASP A 136 -20.24 -5.43 -15.46
CA ASP A 136 -21.64 -5.28 -15.11
C ASP A 136 -22.46 -5.53 -16.38
N GLN A 137 -23.05 -6.72 -16.47
CA GLN A 137 -24.10 -6.99 -17.44
C GLN A 137 -25.33 -6.27 -16.91
N GLY A 138 -25.47 -4.99 -17.25
CA GLY A 138 -26.65 -4.22 -16.86
C GLY A 138 -27.91 -5.03 -17.16
N GLU A 139 -28.81 -5.13 -16.17
CA GLU A 139 -30.15 -5.66 -16.41
C GLU A 139 -30.77 -4.85 -17.56
N LEU A 140 -31.10 -5.56 -18.65
CA LEU A 140 -31.81 -5.02 -19.82
C LEU A 140 -33.22 -4.56 -19.45
#